data_AF-A0A6J7K002-F1
#
_entry.id   AF-A0A6J7K002-F1
#
_cell.length_a   1.000
_cell.length_b   1.000
_cell.length_c   1.000
_cell.angle_alpha   90.00
_cell.angle_beta   90.00
_cell.angle_gamma   90.00
#
_symmetry.space_group_name_H-M   'P 1'
#
loop_
_entity.id
_entity.type
_entity.pdbx_description
1 polymer ?
#
loop_
_entity_poly.entity_id
_entity_poly.type
_entity_poly.pdbx_seq_one_letter_code
_entity_poly.pdbx_strand_id
1 'polypeptide(L)'
;MTVTTSVLPMLLADVEVVSVERLSPTFARVELGGPELAHFGVDGPRYDQRIKLVFPDPETGGMTSTEGADETWLATWLDRPASERGHMRTYTIRDVRGSGAQTTFVVDMVLHLEGDLVGPGSLWASTAAPGDRIVVLAPRRGFPYGGIEFDPTPGSDLLLVGDETAVPAICSVLEQLPDDARGTAFLEVPVAADVQDVRRPAGVEVVWLAREGAELGLGLHDAVVAHLGIPGATVEVAPDEVDPDLWETPSYSSSGEEVADDAGGVGGTYAWIAGESKVVTGLRRHLVNELGFDRSRVAFMGYWRRGVAMRS
;
A
#
# COMPACT_ATOMS: atom_id res chain seq x y z
N MET A 1 7.20 37.43 22.21
CA MET A 1 7.97 36.66 21.21
C MET A 1 7.03 35.64 20.63
N THR A 2 6.50 35.89 19.44
CA THR A 2 5.70 34.92 18.70
C THR A 2 6.68 33.86 18.22
N VAL A 3 6.73 32.71 18.88
CA VAL A 3 7.45 31.56 18.35
C VAL A 3 6.63 31.13 17.14
N THR A 4 7.08 31.52 15.96
CA THR A 4 6.55 30.97 14.71
C THR A 4 7.01 29.52 14.68
N THR A 5 6.21 28.61 15.20
CA THR A 5 6.48 27.17 15.07
C THR A 5 6.48 26.86 13.58
N SER A 6 7.63 26.45 13.05
CA SER A 6 7.72 25.97 11.67
C SER A 6 6.73 24.81 11.52
N VAL A 7 5.80 24.91 10.56
CA VAL A 7 4.84 23.83 10.30
C VAL A 7 5.53 22.79 9.43
N LEU A 8 5.62 21.55 9.90
CA LEU A 8 6.25 20.48 9.14
C LEU A 8 5.47 20.16 7.85
N PRO A 9 6.15 19.99 6.70
CA PRO A 9 5.50 19.61 5.45
C PRO A 9 4.77 18.26 5.50
N MET A 10 5.26 17.33 6.34
CA MET A 10 4.55 16.10 6.66
C MET A 10 3.76 16.27 7.95
N LEU A 11 2.57 15.68 8.00
CA LEU A 11 1.86 15.46 9.24
C LEU A 11 2.62 14.38 10.01
N LEU A 12 3.09 14.72 11.20
CA LEU A 12 3.67 13.79 12.16
C LEU A 12 2.82 13.87 13.42
N ALA A 13 2.15 12.79 13.79
CA ALA A 13 1.18 12.80 14.87
C ALA A 13 1.20 11.52 15.70
N ASP A 14 1.11 11.66 17.03
CA ASP A 14 0.68 10.59 17.92
C ASP A 14 -0.82 10.36 17.70
N VAL A 15 -1.19 9.10 17.40
CA VAL A 15 -2.57 8.67 17.22
C VAL A 15 -2.88 7.52 18.15
N GLU A 16 -4.16 7.37 18.49
CA GLU A 16 -4.66 6.27 19.30
C GLU A 16 -5.66 5.42 18.51
N VAL A 17 -5.71 4.14 18.84
CA VAL A 17 -6.72 3.23 18.33
C VAL A 17 -8.08 3.64 18.88
N VAL A 18 -9.01 3.97 17.99
CA VAL A 18 -10.42 4.25 18.29
C VAL A 18 -11.21 2.94 18.31
N SER A 19 -11.00 2.10 17.30
CA SER A 19 -11.69 0.82 17.16
C SER A 19 -10.82 -0.21 16.43
N VAL A 20 -11.09 -1.49 16.70
CA VAL A 20 -10.46 -2.62 15.99
C VAL A 20 -11.56 -3.61 15.61
N GLU A 21 -11.54 -4.05 14.36
CA GLU A 21 -12.47 -5.05 13.82
C GLU A 21 -11.67 -6.17 13.14
N ARG A 22 -11.98 -7.43 13.45
CA ARG A 22 -11.45 -8.58 12.69
C ARG A 22 -12.35 -8.82 11.50
N LEU A 23 -11.93 -8.37 10.33
CA LEU A 23 -12.68 -8.53 9.09
C LEU A 23 -12.72 -10.01 8.67
N SER A 24 -11.61 -10.71 8.89
CA SER A 24 -11.41 -12.09 8.49
C SER A 24 -10.26 -12.72 9.30
N PRO A 25 -9.89 -13.99 9.07
CA PRO A 25 -8.72 -14.60 9.72
C PRO A 25 -7.41 -13.83 9.47
N THR A 26 -7.26 -13.22 8.29
CA THR A 26 -6.01 -12.52 7.92
C THR A 26 -6.11 -11.00 7.96
N PHE A 27 -7.29 -10.39 8.01
CA PHE A 27 -7.42 -8.93 8.02
C PHE A 27 -7.95 -8.37 9.34
N ALA A 28 -7.26 -7.34 9.83
CA ALA A 28 -7.69 -6.48 10.93
C ALA A 28 -7.88 -5.06 10.44
N ARG A 29 -9.07 -4.48 10.64
CA ARG A 29 -9.32 -3.07 10.42
C ARG A 29 -9.08 -2.31 11.72
N VAL A 30 -8.17 -1.34 11.66
CA VAL A 30 -7.84 -0.46 12.78
C VAL A 30 -8.24 0.96 12.42
N GLU A 31 -9.05 1.57 13.28
CA GLU A 31 -9.38 2.99 13.19
C GLU A 31 -8.47 3.77 14.14
N LEU A 32 -7.76 4.77 13.60
CA LEU A 32 -6.79 5.59 14.29
C LEU A 32 -7.31 7.03 14.37
N GLY A 33 -7.35 7.59 15.58
CA GLY A 33 -7.82 8.93 15.86
C GLY A 33 -6.73 9.80 16.47
N GLY A 34 -6.82 11.10 16.21
CA GLY A 34 -5.96 12.10 16.82
C GLY A 34 -6.30 13.50 16.30
N PRO A 35 -6.27 14.55 17.15
CA PRO A 35 -6.68 15.89 16.73
C PRO A 35 -5.84 16.45 15.59
N GLU A 36 -4.56 16.07 15.51
CA GLU A 36 -3.62 16.48 14.45
C GLU A 36 -4.03 15.97 13.06
N LEU A 37 -4.84 14.90 12.99
CA LEU A 37 -5.39 14.37 11.73
C LEU A 37 -6.31 15.38 11.03
N ALA A 38 -6.76 16.45 11.72
CA ALA A 38 -7.43 17.59 11.11
C ALA A 38 -6.63 18.24 9.96
N HIS A 39 -5.31 18.10 9.99
CA HIS A 39 -4.40 18.69 9.03
C HIS A 39 -4.07 17.79 7.84
N PHE A 40 -4.58 16.56 7.83
CA PHE A 40 -4.47 15.67 6.69
C PHE A 40 -5.17 16.25 5.46
N GLY A 41 -4.56 16.00 4.29
CA GLY A 41 -5.15 16.29 3.00
C GLY A 41 -4.19 15.99 1.87
N VAL A 42 -4.77 15.54 0.75
CA VAL A 42 -4.11 15.31 -0.53
C VAL A 42 -4.86 16.09 -1.60
N ASP A 43 -4.23 16.35 -2.73
CA ASP A 43 -4.90 16.96 -3.87
C ASP A 43 -5.69 15.90 -4.64
N GLY A 44 -7.03 16.04 -4.67
CA GLY A 44 -7.90 15.11 -5.38
C GLY A 44 -8.27 13.84 -4.60
N PRO A 45 -8.57 12.73 -5.30
CA PRO A 45 -8.88 11.44 -4.68
C PRO A 45 -7.68 10.85 -3.93
N ARG A 46 -7.97 9.99 -2.95
CA ARG A 46 -6.93 9.35 -2.14
C ARG A 46 -6.37 8.08 -2.77
N TYR A 47 -7.15 7.39 -3.61
CA TYR A 47 -6.75 6.15 -4.28
C TYR A 47 -5.93 5.21 -3.37
N ASP A 48 -4.67 4.94 -3.71
CA ASP A 48 -3.75 4.06 -2.99
C ASP A 48 -2.88 4.78 -1.93
N GLN A 49 -3.29 5.96 -1.45
CA GLN A 49 -2.53 6.81 -0.53
C GLN A 49 -1.89 6.03 0.62
N ARG A 50 -0.57 6.00 0.60
CA ARG A 50 0.26 5.38 1.64
C ARG A 50 0.61 6.37 2.75
N ILE A 51 0.75 5.84 3.94
CA ILE A 51 1.26 6.51 5.13
C ILE A 51 2.36 5.65 5.76
N LYS A 52 3.13 6.24 6.67
CA LYS A 52 4.04 5.48 7.54
C LYS A 52 3.43 5.40 8.94
N LEU A 53 3.45 4.21 9.51
CA LEU A 53 3.08 3.97 10.90
C LEU A 53 4.33 3.51 11.65
N VAL A 54 4.60 4.12 12.79
CA VAL A 54 5.68 3.69 13.70
C VAL A 54 5.03 2.96 14.87
N PHE A 55 5.32 1.67 14.95
CA PHE A 55 4.86 0.79 16.02
C PHE A 55 5.87 0.77 17.15
N PRO A 56 5.42 0.60 18.41
CA PRO A 56 6.34 0.36 19.51
C PRO A 56 7.14 -0.92 19.27
N ASP A 57 8.35 -0.94 19.81
CA ASP A 57 9.14 -2.16 19.85
C ASP A 57 8.40 -3.25 20.68
N PRO A 58 8.24 -4.47 20.16
CA PRO A 58 7.44 -5.50 20.82
C PRO A 58 8.06 -6.03 22.12
N GLU A 59 9.37 -5.85 22.32
CA GLU A 59 10.07 -6.32 23.52
C GLU A 59 10.16 -5.22 24.59
N THR A 60 10.50 -3.98 24.20
CA THR A 60 10.74 -2.88 25.13
C THR A 60 9.58 -1.90 25.28
N GLY A 61 8.65 -1.88 24.33
CA GLY A 61 7.62 -0.85 24.21
C GLY A 61 8.16 0.51 23.73
N GLY A 62 9.42 0.58 23.30
CA GLY A 62 10.07 1.83 22.87
C GLY A 62 9.45 2.39 21.59
N MET A 63 9.09 3.68 21.62
CA MET A 63 8.59 4.42 20.47
C MET A 63 8.93 5.90 20.63
N THR A 64 9.42 6.56 19.59
CA THR A 64 9.73 8.00 19.62
C THR A 64 8.44 8.83 19.53
N SER A 65 8.21 9.70 20.51
CA SER A 65 7.12 10.70 20.53
C SER A 65 7.27 11.75 19.42
N THR A 66 6.16 12.37 19.03
CA THR A 66 6.14 13.53 18.12
C THR A 66 6.27 14.88 18.84
N GLU A 67 6.33 14.87 20.18
CA GLU A 67 6.44 16.09 20.99
C GLU A 67 7.72 16.87 20.66
N GLY A 68 7.53 18.14 20.26
CA GLY A 68 8.63 19.02 19.89
C GLY A 68 9.33 18.65 18.57
N ALA A 69 8.71 17.80 17.75
CA ALA A 69 9.28 17.40 16.47
C ALA A 69 9.48 18.60 15.54
N ASP A 70 10.63 18.60 14.86
CA ASP A 70 10.97 19.53 13.80
C ASP A 70 11.43 18.75 12.55
N GLU A 71 12.00 19.46 11.58
CA GLU A 71 12.46 18.87 10.30
C GLU A 71 13.56 17.82 10.49
N THR A 72 14.22 17.81 11.65
CA THR A 72 15.27 16.84 12.00
C THR A 72 14.71 15.56 12.63
N TRP A 73 13.39 15.46 12.87
CA TRP A 73 12.79 14.34 13.58
C TRP A 73 13.11 13.00 12.91
N LEU A 74 13.04 12.90 11.58
CA LEU A 74 13.33 11.64 10.88
C LEU A 74 14.80 11.24 11.01
N ALA A 75 15.73 12.19 10.91
CA ALA A 75 17.15 11.92 11.13
C ALA A 75 17.42 11.47 12.57
N THR A 76 16.84 12.18 13.54
CA THR A 76 16.89 11.81 14.96
C THR A 76 16.30 10.43 15.22
N TRP A 77 15.20 10.10 14.55
CA TRP A 77 14.57 8.79 14.64
C TRP A 77 15.51 7.72 14.09
N LEU A 78 16.14 7.91 12.92
CA LEU A 78 17.08 6.95 12.32
C LEU A 78 18.34 6.70 13.17
N ASP A 79 18.83 7.72 13.89
CA ASP A 79 20.03 7.61 14.74
C ASP A 79 19.80 6.80 16.03
N ARG A 80 18.55 6.50 16.37
CA ARG A 80 18.20 5.77 17.60
C ARG A 80 18.15 4.25 17.40
N PRO A 81 18.45 3.46 18.44
CA PRO A 81 18.24 2.00 18.39
C PRO A 81 16.77 1.66 18.10
N ALA A 82 16.52 0.58 17.34
CA ALA A 82 15.17 0.09 17.05
C ALA A 82 14.32 -0.11 18.32
N SER A 83 14.95 -0.63 19.38
CA SER A 83 14.36 -0.84 20.71
C SER A 83 13.93 0.45 21.43
N GLU A 84 14.33 1.62 20.94
CA GLU A 84 13.89 2.92 21.46
C GLU A 84 12.98 3.67 20.50
N ARG A 85 13.29 3.60 19.20
CA ARG A 85 12.58 4.38 18.17
C ARG A 85 11.31 3.72 17.66
N GLY A 86 11.16 2.42 17.87
CA GLY A 86 10.09 1.61 17.31
C GLY A 86 10.37 1.20 15.86
N HIS A 87 9.33 0.73 15.17
CA HIS A 87 9.43 0.12 13.86
C HIS A 87 8.51 0.82 12.86
N MET A 88 9.06 1.44 11.83
CA MET A 88 8.28 2.13 10.81
C MET A 88 7.86 1.18 9.68
N ARG A 89 6.59 1.15 9.31
CA ARG A 89 6.08 0.38 8.17
C ARG A 89 5.13 1.22 7.33
N THR A 90 5.03 0.88 6.05
CA THR A 90 4.13 1.54 5.11
C THR A 90 2.78 0.84 5.12
N TYR A 91 1.70 1.60 5.22
CA TYR A 91 0.33 1.10 5.12
C TYR A 91 -0.51 2.01 4.22
N THR A 92 -1.56 1.47 3.64
CA THR A 92 -2.53 2.24 2.87
C THR A 92 -3.61 2.80 3.79
N ILE A 93 -4.01 4.05 3.57
CA ILE A 93 -5.25 4.60 4.14
C ILE A 93 -6.42 3.94 3.40
N ARG A 94 -7.13 3.03 4.07
CA ARG A 94 -8.31 2.37 3.52
C ARG A 94 -9.49 3.32 3.42
N ASP A 95 -9.65 4.20 4.40
CA ASP A 95 -10.67 5.26 4.41
C ASP A 95 -10.28 6.38 5.38
N VAL A 96 -10.91 7.55 5.21
CA VAL A 96 -10.81 8.68 6.14
C VAL A 96 -12.22 9.06 6.55
N ARG A 97 -12.51 8.97 7.85
CA ARG A 97 -13.83 9.27 8.41
C ARG A 97 -13.79 10.58 9.20
N GLY A 98 -14.96 11.17 9.39
CA GLY A 98 -15.08 12.42 10.14
C GLY A 98 -14.48 13.64 9.43
N SER A 99 -14.31 14.73 10.17
CA SER A 99 -13.63 15.93 9.69
C SER A 99 -13.08 16.77 10.85
N GLY A 100 -12.11 17.64 10.55
CA GLY A 100 -11.46 18.48 11.55
C GLY A 100 -10.81 17.63 12.64
N ALA A 101 -10.99 18.01 13.91
CA ALA A 101 -10.41 17.28 15.04
C ALA A 101 -11.00 15.87 15.28
N GLN A 102 -12.09 15.52 14.57
CA GLN A 102 -12.72 14.20 14.62
C GLN A 102 -12.33 13.32 13.43
N THR A 103 -11.34 13.73 12.64
CA THR A 103 -10.82 12.92 11.54
C THR A 103 -10.19 11.65 12.09
N THR A 104 -10.53 10.50 11.52
CA THR A 104 -9.90 9.21 11.80
C THR A 104 -9.41 8.57 10.51
N PHE A 105 -8.32 7.81 10.60
CA PHE A 105 -7.83 6.96 9.52
C PHE A 105 -8.26 5.53 9.75
N VAL A 106 -8.80 4.90 8.71
CA VAL A 106 -9.07 3.47 8.69
C VAL A 106 -7.92 2.79 7.96
N VAL A 107 -7.31 1.80 8.58
CA VAL A 107 -6.20 1.03 8.02
C VAL A 107 -6.51 -0.46 8.12
N ASP A 108 -6.50 -1.15 6.99
CA ASP A 108 -6.59 -2.61 6.96
C ASP A 108 -5.18 -3.20 7.04
N MET A 109 -4.95 -3.99 8.07
CA MET A 109 -3.67 -4.61 8.38
C MET A 109 -3.74 -6.11 8.17
N VAL A 110 -2.77 -6.63 7.40
CA VAL A 110 -2.59 -8.06 7.18
C VAL A 110 -1.93 -8.70 8.39
N LEU A 111 -2.50 -9.80 8.86
CA LEU A 111 -2.07 -10.58 10.02
C LEU A 111 -1.23 -11.78 9.55
N HIS A 112 0.02 -11.53 9.21
CA HIS A 112 1.01 -12.59 9.06
C HIS A 112 1.53 -12.99 10.45
N LEU A 113 0.95 -14.05 11.03
CA LEU A 113 1.24 -14.50 12.41
C LEU A 113 2.04 -15.79 12.49
N GLU A 114 2.49 -16.31 11.35
CA GLU A 114 3.20 -17.58 11.26
C GLU A 114 4.60 -17.42 10.68
N GLY A 115 5.56 -18.13 11.26
CA GLY A 115 6.89 -18.30 10.72
C GLY A 115 7.72 -17.02 10.61
N ASP A 116 8.46 -16.91 9.51
CA ASP A 116 9.37 -15.82 9.17
C ASP A 116 8.66 -14.56 8.64
N LEU A 117 7.33 -14.60 8.50
CA LEU A 117 6.51 -13.48 8.03
C LEU A 117 6.05 -12.54 9.16
N VAL A 118 6.26 -12.93 10.43
CA VAL A 118 5.82 -12.14 11.58
C VAL A 118 6.66 -10.86 11.69
N GLY A 119 6.04 -9.73 11.36
CA GLY A 119 6.61 -8.40 11.51
C GLY A 119 5.96 -7.59 12.65
N PRO A 120 6.59 -6.49 13.09
CA PRO A 120 6.10 -5.66 14.20
C PRO A 120 4.70 -5.09 13.94
N GLY A 121 4.39 -4.70 12.70
CA GLY A 121 3.06 -4.20 12.34
C GLY A 121 1.97 -5.27 12.44
N SER A 122 2.22 -6.48 11.92
CA SER A 122 1.30 -7.63 12.04
C SER A 122 1.09 -8.05 13.50
N LEU A 123 2.19 -8.16 14.26
CA LEU A 123 2.14 -8.55 15.67
C LEU A 123 1.36 -7.51 16.50
N TRP A 124 1.65 -6.23 16.33
CA TRP A 124 0.89 -5.15 16.96
C TRP A 124 -0.59 -5.22 16.56
N ALA A 125 -0.87 -5.32 15.26
CA ALA A 125 -2.24 -5.39 14.75
C ALA A 125 -3.01 -6.59 15.29
N SER A 126 -2.35 -7.71 15.64
CA SER A 126 -2.99 -8.90 16.21
C SER A 126 -3.50 -8.71 17.64
N THR A 127 -2.92 -7.77 18.38
CA THR A 127 -3.21 -7.52 19.80
C THR A 127 -3.78 -6.12 20.08
N ALA A 128 -3.81 -5.25 19.07
CA ALA A 128 -4.30 -3.89 19.17
C ALA A 128 -5.70 -3.80 19.81
N ALA A 129 -5.85 -2.84 20.71
CA ALA A 129 -7.09 -2.51 21.41
C ALA A 129 -7.30 -0.99 21.47
N PRO A 130 -8.55 -0.52 21.64
CA PRO A 130 -8.82 0.90 21.83
C PRO A 130 -7.96 1.54 22.92
N GLY A 131 -7.35 2.68 22.60
CA GLY A 131 -6.42 3.41 23.47
C GLY A 131 -4.93 3.11 23.22
N ASP A 132 -4.59 2.04 22.47
CA ASP A 132 -3.21 1.80 22.06
C ASP A 132 -2.69 2.92 21.17
N ARG A 133 -1.41 3.29 21.32
CA ARG A 133 -0.82 4.44 20.64
C ARG A 133 0.26 4.05 19.66
N ILE A 134 0.27 4.75 18.52
CA ILE A 134 1.31 4.68 17.50
C ILE A 134 1.58 6.08 16.93
N VAL A 135 2.65 6.24 16.16
CA VAL A 135 2.90 7.48 15.41
C VAL A 135 2.56 7.30 13.95
N VAL A 136 1.94 8.31 13.34
CA VAL A 136 1.69 8.37 11.90
C VAL A 136 2.51 9.47 11.25
N LEU A 137 3.08 9.16 10.08
CA LEU A 137 3.56 10.13 9.10
C LEU A 137 2.63 10.09 7.89
N ALA A 138 2.04 11.24 7.56
CA ALA A 138 1.03 11.36 6.52
C ALA A 138 1.14 12.68 5.73
N PRO A 139 0.51 12.78 4.56
CA PRO A 139 0.39 14.05 3.84
C PRO A 139 -0.24 15.14 4.72
N ARG A 140 0.36 16.33 4.71
CA ARG A 140 -0.26 17.55 5.26
C ARG A 140 -0.91 18.33 4.13
N ARG A 141 -2.14 18.77 4.35
CA ARG A 141 -2.87 19.61 3.40
C ARG A 141 -2.07 20.86 3.03
N GLY A 142 -1.97 21.13 1.73
CA GLY A 142 -1.28 22.29 1.20
C GLY A 142 0.23 22.14 1.09
N PHE A 143 0.78 20.95 1.39
CA PHE A 143 2.18 20.62 1.17
C PHE A 143 2.30 19.48 0.16
N PRO A 144 3.27 19.53 -0.78
CA PRO A 144 3.54 18.41 -1.67
C PRO A 144 3.95 17.17 -0.87
N TYR A 145 3.29 16.06 -1.14
CA TYR A 145 3.63 14.77 -0.57
C TYR A 145 3.21 13.65 -1.53
N GLY A 146 4.04 12.61 -1.65
CA GLY A 146 3.78 11.46 -2.52
C GLY A 146 2.92 10.39 -1.85
N GLY A 147 3.01 9.16 -2.34
CA GLY A 147 2.34 8.01 -1.74
C GLY A 147 1.06 7.57 -2.43
N ILE A 148 0.66 8.24 -3.51
CA ILE A 148 -0.33 7.77 -4.48
C ILE A 148 0.44 7.46 -5.76
N GLU A 149 0.31 6.24 -6.29
CA GLU A 149 0.90 5.87 -7.59
C GLU A 149 -0.15 5.46 -8.61
N PHE A 150 -1.41 5.35 -8.19
CA PHE A 150 -2.51 5.13 -9.11
C PHE A 150 -2.74 6.39 -9.95
N ASP A 151 -2.27 6.35 -11.19
CA ASP A 151 -2.32 7.44 -12.16
C ASP A 151 -2.66 6.90 -13.55
N PRO A 152 -3.90 6.45 -13.77
CA PRO A 152 -4.31 5.87 -15.04
C PRO A 152 -4.43 6.93 -16.12
N THR A 153 -3.97 6.61 -17.33
CA THR A 153 -4.24 7.42 -18.51
C THR A 153 -5.76 7.55 -18.73
N PRO A 154 -6.29 8.75 -19.06
CA PRO A 154 -7.72 8.93 -19.29
C PRO A 154 -8.29 7.97 -20.34
N GLY A 155 -9.41 7.33 -20.00
CA GLY A 155 -10.12 6.38 -20.87
C GLY A 155 -9.45 5.01 -21.00
N SER A 156 -8.41 4.72 -20.22
CA SER A 156 -7.81 3.38 -20.18
C SER A 156 -8.72 2.35 -19.51
N ASP A 157 -8.66 1.11 -20.01
CA ASP A 157 -9.17 -0.06 -19.30
C ASP A 157 -8.16 -0.41 -18.20
N LEU A 158 -8.65 -0.61 -16.98
CA LEU A 158 -7.82 -0.86 -15.81
C LEU A 158 -7.49 -2.35 -15.65
N LEU A 159 -6.25 -2.65 -15.31
CA LEU A 159 -5.82 -3.95 -14.81
C LEU A 159 -5.22 -3.76 -13.42
N LEU A 160 -5.99 -4.07 -12.37
CA LEU A 160 -5.52 -3.97 -10.98
C LEU A 160 -5.14 -5.36 -10.48
N VAL A 161 -3.95 -5.55 -9.95
CA VAL A 161 -3.50 -6.88 -9.51
C VAL A 161 -2.79 -6.76 -8.17
N GLY A 162 -3.14 -7.61 -7.22
CA GLY A 162 -2.34 -7.69 -6.01
C GLY A 162 -2.69 -8.83 -5.07
N ASP A 163 -1.79 -9.06 -4.12
CA ASP A 163 -1.99 -9.97 -3.00
C ASP A 163 -2.67 -9.27 -1.81
N GLU A 164 -2.78 -9.97 -0.67
CA GLU A 164 -3.49 -9.46 0.50
C GLU A 164 -2.95 -8.12 1.02
N THR A 165 -1.69 -7.80 0.76
CA THR A 165 -1.08 -6.52 1.20
C THR A 165 -1.49 -5.35 0.32
N ALA A 166 -1.89 -5.61 -0.93
CA ALA A 166 -2.37 -4.62 -1.89
C ALA A 166 -3.91 -4.53 -1.94
N VAL A 167 -4.64 -5.51 -1.38
CA VAL A 167 -6.11 -5.48 -1.27
C VAL A 167 -6.63 -4.14 -0.72
N PRO A 168 -6.11 -3.58 0.39
CA PRO A 168 -6.62 -2.30 0.91
C PRO A 168 -6.51 -1.14 -0.09
N ALA A 169 -5.42 -1.09 -0.84
CA ALA A 169 -5.18 -0.08 -1.86
C ALA A 169 -6.14 -0.25 -3.05
N ILE A 170 -6.26 -1.46 -3.58
CA ILE A 170 -7.16 -1.74 -4.70
C ILE A 170 -8.62 -1.47 -4.32
N CYS A 171 -9.05 -1.88 -3.12
CA CYS A 171 -10.40 -1.55 -2.64
C CYS A 171 -10.62 -0.03 -2.56
N SER A 172 -9.67 0.72 -2.01
CA SER A 172 -9.76 2.19 -1.93
C SER A 172 -9.79 2.85 -3.32
N VAL A 173 -9.02 2.32 -4.29
CA VAL A 173 -9.06 2.75 -5.69
C VAL A 173 -10.44 2.51 -6.28
N LEU A 174 -10.92 1.25 -6.26
CA LEU A 174 -12.20 0.84 -6.84
C LEU A 174 -13.38 1.68 -6.34
N GLU A 175 -13.36 2.03 -5.06
CA GLU A 175 -14.42 2.83 -4.44
C GLU A 175 -14.39 4.29 -4.88
N GLN A 176 -13.27 4.80 -5.37
CA GLN A 176 -13.08 6.20 -5.78
C GLN A 176 -13.06 6.39 -7.30
N LEU A 177 -13.12 5.30 -8.07
CA LEU A 177 -13.20 5.37 -9.52
C LEU A 177 -14.51 6.03 -10.01
N PRO A 178 -14.48 6.70 -11.17
CA PRO A 178 -15.69 7.18 -11.81
C PRO A 178 -16.57 6.01 -12.29
N ASP A 179 -17.89 6.23 -12.35
CA ASP A 179 -18.89 5.19 -12.66
C ASP A 179 -18.72 4.54 -14.05
N ASP A 180 -18.05 5.23 -14.97
CA ASP A 180 -17.78 4.77 -16.34
C ASP A 180 -16.44 4.04 -16.50
N ALA A 181 -15.65 3.90 -15.43
CA ALA A 181 -14.41 3.15 -15.45
C ALA A 181 -14.66 1.68 -15.82
N ARG A 182 -13.68 1.11 -16.52
CA ARG A 182 -13.71 -0.26 -17.04
C ARG A 182 -12.44 -0.98 -16.69
N GLY A 183 -12.50 -2.29 -16.56
CA GLY A 183 -11.32 -3.09 -16.31
C GLY A 183 -11.57 -4.36 -15.53
N THR A 184 -10.49 -4.93 -15.01
CA THR A 184 -10.51 -6.12 -14.17
C THR A 184 -9.54 -5.94 -13.00
N ALA A 185 -9.97 -6.34 -11.81
CA ALA A 185 -9.12 -6.44 -10.63
C ALA A 185 -8.94 -7.91 -10.22
N PHE A 186 -7.70 -8.36 -10.07
CA PHE A 186 -7.35 -9.67 -9.53
C PHE A 186 -6.77 -9.51 -8.13
N LEU A 187 -7.45 -10.10 -7.14
CA LEU A 187 -7.13 -9.98 -5.73
C LEU A 187 -6.86 -11.35 -5.15
N GLU A 188 -5.59 -11.64 -4.85
CA GLU A 188 -5.21 -12.87 -4.18
C GLU A 188 -5.26 -12.70 -2.66
N VAL A 189 -5.90 -13.63 -1.97
CA VAL A 189 -5.99 -13.66 -0.51
C VAL A 189 -5.64 -15.04 0.04
N PRO A 190 -5.15 -15.17 1.28
CA PRO A 190 -4.78 -16.45 1.85
C PRO A 190 -5.93 -17.46 1.89
N VAL A 191 -7.12 -17.05 2.35
CA VAL A 191 -8.29 -17.94 2.47
C VAL A 191 -9.56 -17.29 1.93
N ALA A 192 -10.54 -18.09 1.54
CA ALA A 192 -11.82 -17.61 0.99
C ALA A 192 -12.61 -16.73 1.97
N ALA A 193 -12.38 -16.90 3.29
CA ALA A 193 -12.98 -16.06 4.31
C ALA A 193 -12.43 -14.62 4.32
N ASP A 194 -11.33 -14.35 3.62
CA ASP A 194 -10.75 -13.00 3.47
C ASP A 194 -11.39 -12.19 2.33
N VAL A 195 -12.26 -12.81 1.53
CA VAL A 195 -12.96 -12.14 0.43
C VAL A 195 -13.89 -11.06 0.99
N GLN A 196 -13.74 -9.84 0.49
CA GLN A 196 -14.52 -8.68 0.92
C GLN A 196 -15.55 -8.28 -0.12
N ASP A 197 -16.68 -7.75 0.35
CA ASP A 197 -17.56 -6.97 -0.52
C ASP A 197 -16.92 -5.59 -0.76
N VAL A 198 -16.87 -5.17 -2.01
CA VAL A 198 -16.20 -3.94 -2.42
C VAL A 198 -17.06 -3.21 -3.45
N ARG A 199 -17.39 -1.95 -3.14
CA ARG A 199 -18.07 -1.09 -4.09
C ARG A 199 -17.14 -0.79 -5.27
N ARG A 200 -17.67 -0.89 -6.47
CA ARG A 200 -16.93 -0.67 -7.72
C ARG A 200 -17.85 -0.20 -8.84
N PRO A 201 -17.30 0.43 -9.89
CA PRO A 201 -18.03 0.71 -11.13
C PRO A 201 -18.50 -0.60 -11.79
N ALA A 202 -19.66 -0.57 -12.46
CA ALA A 202 -20.24 -1.75 -13.11
C ALA A 202 -19.37 -2.29 -14.26
N GLY A 203 -18.53 -1.43 -14.86
CA GLY A 203 -17.58 -1.79 -15.90
C GLY A 203 -16.31 -2.48 -15.39
N VAL A 204 -16.12 -2.59 -14.06
CA VAL A 204 -14.95 -3.22 -13.46
C VAL A 204 -15.31 -4.57 -12.85
N GLU A 205 -14.74 -5.63 -13.43
CA GLU A 205 -14.81 -6.98 -12.87
C GLU A 205 -13.83 -7.10 -11.69
N VAL A 206 -14.21 -7.83 -10.64
CA VAL A 206 -13.29 -8.16 -9.52
C VAL A 206 -13.31 -9.65 -9.33
N VAL A 207 -12.13 -10.24 -9.46
CA VAL A 207 -11.85 -11.66 -9.34
C VAL A 207 -11.04 -11.87 -8.08
N TRP A 208 -11.63 -12.57 -7.11
CA TRP A 208 -10.94 -12.98 -5.88
C TRP A 208 -10.35 -14.37 -6.05
N LEU A 209 -9.11 -14.54 -5.61
CA LEU A 209 -8.34 -15.77 -5.70
C LEU A 209 -7.89 -16.17 -4.30
N ALA A 210 -8.61 -17.09 -3.67
CA ALA A 210 -8.20 -17.65 -2.40
C ALA A 210 -7.09 -18.69 -2.61
N ARG A 211 -5.94 -18.53 -1.96
CA ARG A 211 -4.82 -19.46 -2.09
C ARG A 211 -5.11 -20.82 -1.48
N GLU A 212 -5.80 -20.87 -0.33
CA GLU A 212 -6.14 -22.12 0.37
C GLU A 212 -4.92 -23.03 0.58
N GLY A 213 -3.78 -22.43 0.94
CA GLY A 213 -2.50 -23.12 1.13
C GLY A 213 -1.66 -23.33 -0.13
N ALA A 214 -2.14 -22.90 -1.31
CA ALA A 214 -1.33 -22.85 -2.53
C ALA A 214 -0.17 -21.84 -2.44
N GLU A 215 0.78 -21.96 -3.35
CA GLU A 215 1.91 -21.04 -3.46
C GLU A 215 1.43 -19.61 -3.76
N LEU A 216 2.03 -18.65 -3.05
CA LEU A 216 1.78 -17.21 -3.23
C LEU A 216 2.00 -16.78 -4.68
N GLY A 217 1.01 -16.10 -5.26
CA GLY A 217 1.08 -15.51 -6.58
C GLY A 217 0.91 -16.48 -7.75
N LEU A 218 0.90 -17.81 -7.52
CA LEU A 218 0.77 -18.77 -8.62
C LEU A 218 -0.60 -18.65 -9.30
N GLY A 219 -1.68 -18.72 -8.52
CA GLY A 219 -3.04 -18.59 -9.06
C GLY A 219 -3.31 -17.18 -9.60
N LEU A 220 -2.76 -16.16 -8.94
CA LEU A 220 -2.82 -14.76 -9.39
C LEU A 220 -2.19 -14.58 -10.77
N HIS A 221 -1.00 -15.13 -10.95
CA HIS A 221 -0.27 -15.07 -12.20
C HIS A 221 -1.02 -15.76 -13.34
N ASP A 222 -1.47 -17.00 -13.11
CA ASP A 222 -2.22 -17.77 -14.10
C ASP A 222 -3.50 -17.04 -14.55
N ALA A 223 -4.23 -16.43 -13.61
CA ALA A 223 -5.44 -15.69 -13.91
C ALA A 223 -5.17 -14.44 -14.77
N VAL A 224 -4.13 -13.67 -14.45
CA VAL A 224 -3.76 -12.45 -15.20
C VAL A 224 -3.27 -12.81 -16.60
N VAL A 225 -2.39 -13.79 -16.72
CA VAL A 225 -1.86 -14.25 -18.01
C VAL A 225 -2.96 -14.83 -18.91
N ALA A 226 -3.91 -15.58 -18.34
CA ALA A 226 -5.07 -16.07 -19.07
C ALA A 226 -5.98 -14.92 -19.54
N HIS A 227 -6.21 -13.91 -18.69
CA HIS A 227 -6.98 -12.71 -19.03
C HIS A 227 -6.35 -11.93 -20.20
N LEU A 228 -5.02 -11.84 -20.21
CA LEU A 228 -4.25 -11.17 -21.26
C LEU A 228 -4.08 -12.01 -22.54
N GLY A 229 -4.62 -13.24 -22.57
CA GLY A 229 -4.60 -14.07 -23.77
C GLY A 229 -3.25 -14.75 -24.05
N ILE A 230 -2.44 -15.01 -23.01
CA ILE A 230 -1.17 -15.76 -23.12
C ILE A 230 -1.22 -17.09 -22.33
N PRO A 231 -2.20 -18.00 -22.51
CA PRO A 231 -2.39 -19.13 -21.60
C PRO A 231 -1.14 -20.03 -21.49
N GLY A 232 -0.76 -20.37 -20.26
CA GLY A 232 0.36 -21.30 -19.99
C GLY A 232 1.74 -20.65 -19.95
N ALA A 233 1.83 -19.32 -19.95
CA ALA A 233 3.09 -18.63 -19.72
C ALA A 233 3.52 -18.83 -18.25
N THR A 234 4.57 -19.62 -18.02
CA THR A 234 5.19 -19.78 -16.71
C THR A 234 6.47 -18.98 -16.65
N VAL A 235 6.59 -18.11 -15.66
CA VAL A 235 7.80 -17.31 -15.45
C VAL A 235 8.48 -17.75 -14.16
N GLU A 236 9.57 -18.52 -14.32
CA GLU A 236 10.53 -18.71 -13.23
C GLU A 236 11.31 -17.41 -13.05
N VAL A 237 11.08 -16.71 -11.94
CA VAL A 237 11.88 -15.55 -11.52
C VAL A 237 12.97 -16.06 -10.59
N ALA A 238 14.23 -15.95 -11.01
CA ALA A 238 15.35 -16.35 -10.17
C ALA A 238 15.53 -15.37 -8.99
N PRO A 239 16.00 -15.80 -7.81
CA PRO A 239 16.09 -14.92 -6.63
C PRO A 239 16.93 -13.64 -6.81
N ASP A 240 17.90 -13.68 -7.73
CA ASP A 240 18.78 -12.60 -8.13
C ASP A 240 18.15 -11.62 -9.14
N GLU A 241 17.06 -12.02 -9.81
CA GLU A 241 16.25 -11.15 -10.66
C GLU A 241 15.25 -10.29 -9.87
N VAL A 242 14.98 -10.66 -8.61
CA VAL A 242 14.06 -9.92 -7.74
C VAL A 242 14.76 -8.68 -7.18
N ASP A 243 14.46 -7.54 -7.78
CA ASP A 243 14.80 -6.22 -7.23
C ASP A 243 14.02 -6.01 -5.91
N PRO A 244 14.71 -5.96 -4.75
CA PRO A 244 14.05 -5.73 -3.46
C PRO A 244 13.37 -4.36 -3.37
N ASP A 245 13.79 -3.40 -4.19
CA ASP A 245 13.31 -2.02 -4.19
C ASP A 245 12.49 -1.71 -5.46
N LEU A 246 11.94 -2.76 -6.12
CA LEU A 246 11.16 -2.62 -7.35
C LEU A 246 10.02 -1.61 -7.16
N TRP A 247 10.17 -0.47 -7.81
CA TRP A 247 9.22 0.63 -7.77
C TRP A 247 9.19 1.34 -9.12
N GLU A 248 8.21 0.97 -9.92
CA GLU A 248 8.05 1.43 -11.30
C GLU A 248 6.67 2.08 -11.39
N THR A 249 6.59 3.32 -11.87
CA THR A 249 5.35 4.09 -12.07
C THR A 249 5.40 4.76 -13.44
N PRO A 250 4.29 5.32 -13.96
CA PRO A 250 4.28 6.06 -15.22
C PRO A 250 5.32 7.19 -15.32
N SER A 251 5.86 7.68 -14.21
CA SER A 251 6.77 8.82 -14.14
C SER A 251 8.08 8.55 -13.38
N TYR A 252 8.27 7.34 -12.84
CA TYR A 252 9.45 6.99 -12.05
C TYR A 252 9.86 5.52 -12.23
N SER A 253 11.17 5.25 -12.17
CA SER A 253 11.76 3.91 -12.22
C SER A 253 12.86 3.77 -11.16
N SER A 254 12.75 2.77 -10.27
CA SER A 254 13.81 2.43 -9.32
C SER A 254 15.00 1.75 -9.99
N SER A 255 14.77 1.05 -11.10
CA SER A 255 15.81 0.38 -11.89
C SER A 255 16.65 1.34 -12.76
N GLY A 256 16.25 2.62 -12.84
CA GLY A 256 16.93 3.65 -13.62
C GLY A 256 16.61 3.62 -15.11
N GLU A 257 15.54 2.93 -15.51
CA GLU A 257 15.02 2.96 -16.87
C GLU A 257 14.52 4.38 -17.23
N GLU A 258 14.83 4.86 -18.43
CA GLU A 258 14.31 6.16 -18.88
C GLU A 258 12.79 6.08 -19.05
N VAL A 259 12.08 6.93 -18.33
CA VAL A 259 10.62 7.05 -18.44
C VAL A 259 10.33 8.21 -19.38
N ALA A 260 9.64 7.94 -20.48
CA ALA A 260 9.28 8.97 -21.44
C ALA A 260 8.30 9.98 -20.79
N ASP A 261 8.50 11.27 -21.04
CA ASP A 261 7.62 12.36 -20.57
C ASP A 261 6.19 12.29 -21.15
N ASP A 262 5.96 11.42 -22.14
CA ASP A 262 4.70 11.29 -22.88
C ASP A 262 3.85 10.13 -22.34
N ALA A 263 3.07 10.39 -21.29
CA ALA A 263 1.91 9.57 -20.90
C ALA A 263 0.65 9.90 -21.73
N GLY A 264 0.78 10.67 -22.82
CA GLY A 264 -0.27 11.37 -23.57
C GLY A 264 -1.05 10.53 -24.58
N GLY A 265 -1.11 9.21 -24.39
CA GLY A 265 -2.07 8.38 -25.10
C GLY A 265 -3.50 8.57 -24.58
N VAL A 266 -4.51 8.16 -25.36
CA VAL A 266 -5.88 7.98 -24.86
C VAL A 266 -6.26 6.52 -25.06
N GLY A 267 -6.90 5.90 -24.07
CA GLY A 267 -7.32 4.50 -24.14
C GLY A 267 -6.20 3.48 -23.94
N GLY A 268 -6.46 2.22 -24.28
CA GLY A 268 -5.57 1.07 -24.01
C GLY A 268 -5.64 0.62 -22.55
N THR A 269 -4.71 -0.24 -22.11
CA THR A 269 -4.72 -0.78 -20.75
C THR A 269 -3.74 -0.03 -19.84
N TYR A 270 -4.19 0.34 -18.64
CA TYR A 270 -3.34 0.78 -17.54
C TYR A 270 -3.25 -0.32 -16.49
N ALA A 271 -2.03 -0.79 -16.18
CA ALA A 271 -1.83 -1.84 -15.19
C ALA A 271 -1.27 -1.27 -13.88
N TRP A 272 -1.94 -1.52 -12.77
CA TRP A 272 -1.45 -1.24 -11.42
C TRP A 272 -1.30 -2.56 -10.67
N ILE A 273 -0.06 -2.91 -10.33
CA ILE A 273 0.32 -4.22 -9.83
C ILE A 273 1.19 -4.04 -8.58
N ALA A 274 0.70 -4.52 -7.45
CA ALA A 274 1.41 -4.41 -6.17
C ALA A 274 1.27 -5.67 -5.32
N GLY A 275 2.28 -5.98 -4.52
CA GLY A 275 2.29 -7.15 -3.65
C GLY A 275 3.70 -7.66 -3.41
N GLU A 276 3.87 -8.97 -3.28
CA GLU A 276 5.17 -9.59 -3.07
C GLU A 276 6.10 -9.39 -4.28
N SER A 277 7.34 -8.95 -4.02
CA SER A 277 8.27 -8.51 -5.05
C SER A 277 8.52 -9.54 -6.16
N LYS A 278 8.68 -10.83 -5.85
CA LYS A 278 8.91 -11.87 -6.86
C LYS A 278 7.69 -12.04 -7.78
N VAL A 279 6.49 -12.00 -7.20
CA VAL A 279 5.23 -12.08 -7.96
C VAL A 279 5.09 -10.89 -8.90
N VAL A 280 5.34 -9.68 -8.39
CA VAL A 280 5.29 -8.43 -9.17
C VAL A 280 6.34 -8.43 -10.29
N THR A 281 7.58 -8.84 -10.00
CA THR A 281 8.66 -8.97 -11.02
C THR A 281 8.24 -9.94 -12.14
N GLY A 282 7.63 -11.07 -11.79
CA GLY A 282 7.17 -12.05 -12.77
C GLY A 282 6.11 -11.49 -13.72
N LEU A 283 5.09 -10.83 -13.17
CA LEU A 283 4.05 -10.16 -13.96
C LEU A 283 4.62 -9.04 -14.84
N ARG A 284 5.55 -8.22 -14.31
CA ARG A 284 6.23 -7.18 -15.09
C ARG A 284 6.90 -7.75 -16.33
N ARG A 285 7.59 -8.89 -16.20
CA ARG A 285 8.28 -9.53 -17.31
C ARG A 285 7.31 -9.88 -18.44
N HIS A 286 6.15 -10.46 -18.13
CA HIS A 286 5.14 -10.75 -19.16
C HIS A 286 4.57 -9.51 -19.82
N LEU A 287 4.13 -8.54 -19.01
CA LEU A 287 3.47 -7.35 -19.54
C LEU A 287 4.41 -6.51 -20.40
N VAL A 288 5.63 -6.24 -19.92
CA VAL A 288 6.55 -5.34 -20.61
C VAL A 288 7.35 -6.08 -21.70
N ASN A 289 7.94 -7.24 -21.38
CA ASN A 289 8.88 -7.88 -22.32
C ASN A 289 8.18 -8.74 -23.37
N GLU A 290 7.09 -9.44 -23.01
CA GLU A 290 6.42 -10.37 -23.91
C GLU A 290 5.24 -9.75 -24.65
N LEU A 291 4.43 -8.95 -23.95
CA LEU A 291 3.27 -8.25 -24.52
C LEU A 291 3.59 -6.84 -25.04
N GLY A 292 4.73 -6.27 -24.68
CA GLY A 292 5.11 -4.93 -25.11
C GLY A 292 4.20 -3.83 -24.56
N PHE A 293 3.67 -3.99 -23.34
CA PHE A 293 2.97 -2.91 -22.65
C PHE A 293 3.88 -1.69 -22.56
N ASP A 294 3.33 -0.53 -22.90
CA ASP A 294 4.03 0.74 -22.77
C ASP A 294 4.35 0.98 -21.29
N ARG A 295 5.64 1.25 -21.02
CA ARG A 295 6.14 1.51 -19.66
C ARG A 295 5.46 2.71 -19.01
N SER A 296 4.96 3.68 -19.78
CA SER A 296 4.20 4.83 -19.26
C SER A 296 2.80 4.44 -18.72
N ARG A 297 2.36 3.20 -18.91
CA ARG A 297 1.00 2.74 -18.56
C ARG A 297 0.99 1.66 -17.49
N VAL A 298 2.09 1.51 -16.78
CA VAL A 298 2.25 0.48 -15.77
C VAL A 298 2.77 1.08 -14.47
N ALA A 299 2.21 0.60 -13.36
CA ALA A 299 2.75 0.77 -12.02
C ALA A 299 3.03 -0.63 -11.44
N PHE A 300 4.30 -0.92 -11.14
CA PHE A 300 4.74 -2.16 -10.49
C PHE A 300 5.42 -1.82 -9.17
N MET A 301 4.89 -2.33 -8.06
CA MET A 301 5.38 -1.98 -6.73
C MET A 301 5.56 -3.24 -5.87
N GLY A 302 6.80 -3.54 -5.50
CA GLY A 302 7.10 -4.54 -4.47
C GLY A 302 6.74 -3.99 -3.08
N TYR A 303 5.59 -4.38 -2.53
CA TYR A 303 5.15 -3.95 -1.20
C TYR A 303 5.89 -4.69 -0.09
N TRP A 304 6.27 -5.94 -0.33
CA TRP A 304 7.01 -6.77 0.61
C TRP A 304 7.77 -7.87 -0.12
N ARG A 305 8.69 -8.53 0.58
CA ARG A 305 9.45 -9.66 0.04
C ARG A 305 9.59 -10.72 1.11
N ARG A 306 9.28 -11.97 0.77
CA ARG A 306 9.43 -13.08 1.72
C ARG A 306 10.89 -13.20 2.21
N GLY A 307 11.06 -13.39 3.51
CA GLY A 307 12.38 -13.50 4.15
C GLY A 307 13.15 -12.18 4.29
N VAL A 308 12.57 -11.04 3.89
CA VAL A 308 13.20 -9.73 4.02
C VAL A 308 12.34 -8.83 4.90
N ALA A 309 12.86 -8.50 6.09
CA ALA A 309 12.27 -7.45 6.90
C ALA A 309 12.60 -6.09 6.29
N MET A 310 11.57 -5.27 6.04
CA MET A 310 11.73 -3.90 5.57
C MET A 310 12.66 -3.14 6.55
N ARG A 311 13.75 -2.57 6.03
CA ARG A 311 14.69 -1.81 6.86
C ARG A 311 13.97 -0.60 7.45
N SER A 312 14.00 -0.48 8.77
CA SER A 312 13.51 0.70 9.50
C SER A 312 14.57 1.76 9.52
#